data_AF-A0A396L235-F1
#
_entry.id   AF-A0A396L235-F1
#
_cell.length_a   1.000
_cell.length_b   1.000
_cell.length_c   1.000
_cell.angle_alpha   90.00
_cell.angle_beta   90.00
_cell.angle_gamma   90.00
#
_symmetry.space_group_name_H-M   'P 1'
#
loop_
_entity.id
_entity.type
_entity.pdbx_description
1 polymer ?
#
loop_
_entity_poly.entity_id
_entity_poly.type
_entity_poly.pdbx_seq_one_letter_code
_entity_poly.pdbx_strand_id
1 'polypeptide(L)'
;MGVDKFNHEGYFDPTTYEALTNIHREEMAADKKAAHLPLVYVCSPYAGDVKTNVKNAKRYSRFAVDENAIPVTPHLLYPQFMDDGNEAEREMAKKIFEDSELQEDSVIRKF
;
A
#
# COMPACT_ATOMS: atom_id res chain seq x y z
N MET A 1 3.81 6.59 -26.50
CA MET A 1 3.75 7.65 -27.54
C MET A 1 2.96 8.80 -26.95
N GLY A 2 3.41 10.05 -27.08
CA GLY A 2 2.69 11.20 -26.54
C GLY A 2 1.58 11.68 -27.47
N VAL A 3 0.55 12.32 -26.92
CA VAL A 3 -0.52 12.99 -27.68
C VAL A 3 0.06 14.23 -28.37
N ASP A 4 -0.22 14.44 -29.65
CA ASP A 4 0.23 15.61 -30.40
C ASP A 4 -0.69 16.83 -30.16
N LYS A 5 -0.10 18.02 -30.11
CA LYS A 5 -0.81 19.31 -29.99
C LYS A 5 -1.41 19.78 -31.32
N PHE A 6 -1.04 19.15 -32.43
CA PHE A 6 -1.56 19.46 -33.76
C PHE A 6 -2.44 18.34 -34.26
N ASN A 7 -3.51 18.70 -34.98
CA ASN A 7 -4.36 17.72 -35.65
C ASN A 7 -3.66 17.16 -36.92
N HIS A 8 -4.31 16.22 -37.60
CA HIS A 8 -3.75 15.58 -38.82
C HIS A 8 -3.47 16.55 -39.99
N GLU A 9 -4.09 17.73 -39.97
CA GLU A 9 -3.89 18.79 -40.96
C GLU A 9 -2.77 19.77 -40.54
N GLY A 10 -2.21 19.61 -39.34
CA GLY A 10 -1.15 20.47 -38.80
C GLY A 10 -1.64 21.74 -38.12
N TYR A 11 -2.95 21.90 -37.87
CA TYR A 11 -3.48 23.02 -37.09
C TYR A 11 -3.33 22.76 -35.60
N PHE A 12 -2.96 23.80 -34.86
CA PHE A 12 -2.88 23.76 -33.41
C PHE A 12 -4.28 23.56 -32.83
N ASP A 13 -4.51 22.42 -32.17
CA ASP A 13 -5.80 22.03 -31.61
C ASP A 13 -5.65 21.72 -30.12
N PRO A 14 -5.73 22.75 -29.26
CA PRO A 14 -5.55 22.58 -27.82
C PRO A 14 -6.69 21.76 -27.20
N THR A 15 -7.90 21.85 -27.74
CA THR A 15 -9.07 21.14 -27.19
C THR A 15 -8.93 19.64 -27.36
N THR A 16 -8.58 19.18 -28.57
CA THR A 16 -8.36 17.75 -28.84
C THR A 16 -7.16 17.22 -28.05
N TYR A 17 -6.07 17.99 -27.99
CA TYR A 17 -4.89 17.63 -27.20
C TYR A 17 -5.22 17.46 -25.71
N GLU A 18 -5.93 18.40 -25.09
CA GLU A 18 -6.29 18.32 -23.68
C GLU A 18 -7.20 17.12 -23.39
N ALA A 19 -8.23 16.91 -24.22
CA ALA A 19 -9.15 15.79 -24.06
C ALA A 19 -8.42 14.44 -24.12
N LEU A 20 -7.60 14.22 -25.16
CA LEU A 20 -6.85 12.97 -25.34
C LEU A 20 -5.75 12.79 -24.27
N THR A 21 -5.11 13.87 -23.84
CA THR A 21 -4.09 13.81 -22.77
C THR A 21 -4.71 13.41 -21.43
N ASN A 22 -5.91 13.91 -21.11
CA ASN A 22 -6.62 13.52 -19.90
C ASN A 22 -7.01 12.05 -19.92
N ILE A 23 -7.59 11.57 -21.04
CA ILE A 23 -7.91 10.14 -21.22
C ILE A 23 -6.64 9.29 -21.06
N HIS A 24 -5.56 9.66 -21.74
CA HIS A 24 -4.30 8.92 -21.66
C HIS A 24 -3.71 8.89 -20.24
N ARG A 25 -3.82 10.00 -19.50
CA ARG A 25 -3.39 10.06 -18.09
C ARG A 25 -4.25 9.16 -17.21
N GLU A 26 -5.56 9.14 -17.42
CA GLU A 26 -6.49 8.28 -16.70
C GLU A 26 -6.23 6.79 -16.98
N GLU A 27 -6.02 6.43 -18.25
CA GLU A 27 -5.63 5.07 -18.66
C GLU A 27 -4.32 4.65 -18.00
N MET A 28 -3.29 5.49 -18.07
CA MET A 28 -1.99 5.22 -17.43
C MET A 28 -2.10 5.10 -15.90
N ALA A 29 -2.95 5.91 -15.26
CA ALA A 29 -3.20 5.82 -13.83
C ALA A 29 -3.96 4.53 -13.47
N ALA A 30 -4.94 4.13 -14.29
CA ALA A 30 -5.67 2.88 -14.12
C ALA A 30 -4.76 1.65 -14.33
N ASP A 31 -3.93 1.64 -15.36
CA ASP A 31 -2.94 0.60 -15.62
C ASP A 31 -1.92 0.51 -14.49
N LYS A 32 -1.41 1.65 -14.02
CA LYS A 32 -0.51 1.69 -12.87
C LYS A 32 -1.18 1.15 -11.61
N LYS A 33 -2.45 1.49 -11.37
CA LYS A 33 -3.22 0.94 -10.25
C LYS A 33 -3.49 -0.56 -10.40
N ALA A 34 -3.74 -1.04 -11.62
CA ALA A 34 -3.93 -2.46 -11.90
C ALA A 34 -2.61 -3.27 -11.77
N ALA A 35 -1.46 -2.64 -12.02
CA ALA A 35 -0.15 -3.27 -11.90
C ALA A 35 0.35 -3.41 -10.45
N HIS A 36 -0.24 -2.71 -9.48
CA HIS A 36 0.18 -2.74 -8.08
C HIS A 36 -0.88 -3.37 -7.19
N LEU A 37 -0.47 -4.30 -6.33
CA LEU A 37 -1.34 -4.86 -5.30
C LEU A 37 -1.50 -3.83 -4.17
N PRO A 38 -2.70 -3.66 -3.59
CA PRO A 38 -2.88 -2.79 -2.42
C PRO A 38 -2.02 -3.23 -1.24
N LEU A 39 -1.33 -2.29 -0.60
CA LEU A 39 -0.66 -2.54 0.67
C LEU A 39 -1.68 -2.52 1.81
N VAL A 40 -1.68 -3.55 2.65
CA VAL A 40 -2.61 -3.69 3.78
C VAL A 40 -1.83 -3.91 5.07
N TYR A 41 -2.00 -2.99 6.02
CA TYR A 41 -1.49 -3.16 7.37
C TYR A 41 -2.50 -3.90 8.25
N VAL A 42 -2.06 -5.02 8.81
CA VAL A 42 -2.85 -5.87 9.71
C VAL A 42 -2.52 -5.50 11.14
N CYS A 43 -3.41 -4.75 11.79
CA CYS A 43 -3.26 -4.32 13.19
C CYS A 43 -4.18 -5.13 14.09
N SER A 44 -3.69 -6.27 14.57
CA SER A 44 -4.38 -7.11 15.57
C SER A 44 -3.64 -7.05 16.90
N PRO A 45 -4.32 -7.34 18.04
CA PRO A 45 -3.64 -7.46 19.33
C PRO A 45 -2.48 -8.46 19.26
N TYR A 46 -1.38 -8.16 19.95
CA TYR A 46 -0.25 -9.07 20.14
C TYR A 46 -0.12 -9.49 21.61
N ALA A 47 -0.10 -8.52 22.53
CA ALA A 47 0.01 -8.76 23.98
C ALA A 47 -1.18 -9.54 24.58
N GLY A 48 -0.95 -10.20 25.71
CA GLY A 48 -1.94 -11.07 26.37
C GLY A 48 -1.78 -12.53 25.94
N ASP A 49 -2.81 -13.11 25.33
CA ASP A 49 -2.72 -14.47 24.75
C ASP A 49 -1.95 -14.45 23.42
N VAL A 50 -0.63 -14.31 23.53
CA VAL A 50 0.29 -14.21 22.37
C VAL A 50 0.10 -15.35 21.39
N LYS A 51 -0.12 -16.59 21.88
CA LYS A 51 -0.26 -17.76 21.01
C LYS A 51 -1.51 -17.66 20.13
N THR A 52 -2.65 -17.29 20.71
CA THR A 52 -3.89 -17.10 19.96
C THR A 52 -3.82 -15.86 19.07
N ASN A 53 -3.27 -14.77 19.58
CA ASN A 53 -3.10 -13.51 18.86
C ASN A 53 -2.22 -13.67 17.61
N VAL A 54 -1.09 -14.36 17.73
CA VAL A 54 -0.22 -14.67 16.58
C VAL A 54 -0.95 -15.53 15.55
N LYS A 55 -1.76 -16.49 15.98
CA LYS A 55 -2.57 -17.32 15.08
C LYS A 55 -3.60 -16.49 14.32
N ASN A 56 -4.27 -15.57 15.02
CA ASN A 56 -5.25 -14.66 14.41
C ASN A 56 -4.59 -13.69 13.43
N ALA A 57 -3.50 -13.04 13.84
CA ALA A 57 -2.70 -12.16 13.00
C ALA A 57 -2.33 -12.85 11.68
N LYS A 58 -1.76 -14.07 11.74
CA LYS A 58 -1.43 -14.88 10.55
C LYS A 58 -2.65 -15.18 9.67
N ARG A 59 -3.80 -15.48 10.28
CA ARG A 59 -5.05 -15.75 9.55
C ARG A 59 -5.53 -14.51 8.80
N TYR A 60 -5.45 -13.33 9.41
CA TYR A 60 -5.82 -12.07 8.77
C TYR A 60 -4.85 -11.69 7.66
N SER A 61 -3.54 -11.86 7.88
CA SER A 61 -2.54 -11.68 6.81
C SER A 61 -2.80 -12.61 5.64
N ARG A 62 -3.15 -13.89 5.92
CA ARG A 62 -3.50 -14.84 4.86
C ARG A 62 -4.72 -14.41 4.07
N PHE A 63 -5.76 -13.96 4.76
CA PHE A 63 -6.96 -13.41 4.12
C PHE A 63 -6.62 -12.24 3.18
N ALA A 64 -5.75 -11.31 3.60
CA ALA A 64 -5.32 -10.22 2.74
C ALA A 64 -4.58 -10.70 1.47
N VAL A 65 -3.74 -11.75 1.57
CA VAL A 65 -3.13 -12.37 0.38
C VAL A 65 -4.19 -12.95 -0.55
N ASP A 66 -5.18 -13.66 0.00
CA ASP A 66 -6.25 -14.27 -0.79
C ASP A 66 -7.12 -13.19 -1.50
N GLU A 67 -7.18 -11.97 -0.97
CA GLU A 67 -7.82 -10.79 -1.56
C GLU A 67 -6.89 -9.96 -2.48
N ASN A 68 -5.77 -10.55 -2.95
CA ASN A 68 -4.77 -9.88 -3.81
C ASN A 68 -4.17 -8.60 -3.20
N ALA A 69 -3.93 -8.58 -1.90
CA ALA A 69 -3.22 -7.51 -1.22
C ALA A 69 -1.85 -7.98 -0.68
N ILE A 70 -0.97 -7.03 -0.42
CA ILE A 70 0.32 -7.26 0.25
C ILE A 70 0.09 -7.03 1.75
N PRO A 71 0.06 -8.07 2.59
CA PRO A 71 -0.07 -7.88 4.04
C PRO A 71 1.26 -7.47 4.66
N VAL A 72 1.22 -6.44 5.50
CA VAL A 72 2.29 -6.12 6.44
C VAL A 72 1.74 -6.27 7.86
N THR A 73 2.44 -7.05 8.68
CA THR A 73 2.03 -7.34 10.06
C THR A 73 3.23 -7.09 10.98
N PRO A 74 3.49 -5.82 11.35
CA PRO A 74 4.73 -5.39 12.00
C PRO A 74 5.04 -6.15 13.29
N HIS A 75 4.02 -6.41 14.12
CA HIS A 75 4.16 -7.14 15.38
C HIS A 75 4.43 -8.64 15.21
N LEU A 76 4.39 -9.19 13.99
CA LEU A 76 4.94 -10.51 13.67
C LEU A 76 6.30 -10.43 12.97
N LEU A 77 6.58 -9.32 12.29
CA LEU A 77 7.78 -9.13 11.49
C LEU A 77 8.97 -8.64 12.33
N TYR A 78 8.79 -7.53 13.04
CA TYR A 78 9.86 -6.85 13.76
C TYR A 78 10.45 -7.67 14.91
N PRO A 79 9.68 -8.46 15.69
CA PRO A 79 10.26 -9.32 16.71
C PRO A 79 11.25 -10.38 16.20
N GLN A 80 11.36 -10.59 14.89
CA GLN A 80 12.34 -11.50 14.30
C GLN A 80 13.75 -10.90 14.25
N PHE A 81 13.88 -9.57 14.35
CA PHE A 81 15.16 -8.86 14.29
C PHE A 81 15.26 -7.64 15.23
N MET A 82 14.23 -7.39 16.02
CA MET A 82 14.17 -6.37 17.09
C MET A 82 13.67 -7.04 18.38
N ASP A 83 14.16 -6.60 19.53
CA ASP A 83 13.75 -7.07 20.85
C ASP A 83 12.56 -6.25 21.39
N ASP A 84 11.37 -6.85 21.38
CA ASP A 84 10.15 -6.24 21.93
C ASP A 84 10.21 -6.03 23.47
N GLY A 85 11.12 -6.75 24.15
CA GLY A 85 11.42 -6.54 25.57
C GLY A 85 12.28 -5.30 25.84
N ASN A 86 12.96 -4.78 24.82
CA ASN A 86 13.75 -3.56 24.88
C ASN A 86 12.86 -2.35 24.53
N GLU A 87 12.68 -1.44 25.48
CA GLU A 87 11.81 -0.28 25.31
C GLU A 87 12.23 0.63 24.16
N ALA A 88 13.53 0.85 23.96
CA ALA A 88 14.03 1.71 22.88
C ALA A 88 13.77 1.09 21.50
N GLU A 89 13.94 -0.22 21.36
CA GLU A 89 13.65 -0.93 20.10
C GLU A 89 12.14 -1.01 19.86
N ARG A 90 11.33 -1.20 20.90
CA ARG A 90 9.88 -1.17 20.79
C ARG A 90 9.35 0.18 20.32
N GLU A 91 9.87 1.29 20.85
CA GLU A 91 9.49 2.63 20.38
C GLU A 91 9.98 2.88 18.94
N MET A 92 11.17 2.40 18.59
CA MET A 92 11.66 2.45 17.21
C MET A 92 10.76 1.68 16.24
N ALA A 93 10.32 0.47 16.62
CA ALA A 93 9.40 -0.36 15.84
C ALA A 93 8.06 0.35 15.59
N LYS A 94 7.50 1.00 16.60
CA LYS A 94 6.28 1.82 16.45
C LYS A 94 6.49 2.98 15.49
N LYS A 95 7.60 3.71 15.63
CA LYS A 95 7.92 4.84 14.78
C LYS A 95 8.12 4.43 13.32
N ILE A 96 8.82 3.33 13.06
CA ILE A 96 8.98 2.80 11.69
C ILE A 96 7.61 2.49 11.08
N PHE A 97 6.72 1.87 11.86
CA PHE A 97 5.37 1.57 11.42
C PHE A 97 4.56 2.85 11.09
N GLU A 98 4.55 3.84 11.99
CA GLU A 98 3.86 5.12 11.77
C GLU A 98 4.42 5.87 10.55
N ASP A 99 5.75 5.93 10.40
CA ASP A 99 6.38 6.59 9.25
C ASP A 99 6.06 5.87 7.93
N SER A 100 5.96 4.54 7.95
CA SER A 100 5.60 3.73 6.78
C SER A 100 4.13 3.86 6.36
N GLU A 101 3.24 4.18 7.30
CA GLU A 101 1.82 4.47 7.05
C GLU A 101 1.66 5.80 6.31
N LEU A 102 2.48 6.80 6.63
CA LEU A 102 2.41 8.14 6.04
C LEU A 102 2.95 8.22 4.61
N GLN A 103 3.77 7.26 4.18
CA GLN A 103 4.44 7.29 2.87
C GLN A 103 3.70 6.53 1.77
N GLU A 104 2.77 5.63 2.12
CA GLU A 104 2.03 4.84 1.16
C GLU A 104 0.52 5.03 1.32
N ASP A 105 -0.21 5.08 0.20
CA ASP A 105 -1.69 5.00 0.15
C ASP A 105 -2.15 3.59 0.58
N SER A 106 -1.89 3.26 1.84
CA SER A 106 -2.08 1.94 2.43
C SER A 106 -3.44 1.84 3.12
N VAL A 107 -4.04 0.65 3.09
CA VAL A 107 -5.32 0.40 3.76
C VAL A 107 -5.06 -0.27 5.11
N ILE A 108 -5.42 0.41 6.19
CA ILE A 108 -5.32 -0.16 7.53
C ILE A 108 -6.56 -0.99 7.82
N ARG A 109 -6.35 -2.26 8.16
CA ARG A 109 -7.41 -3.18 8.59
C ARG A 109 -7.20 -3.49 10.07
N LYS A 110 -8.10 -2.97 10.91
CA LYS A 110 -8.18 -3.30 12.33
C LYS A 110 -8.99 -4.59 12.48
N PHE A 111 -8.38 -5.62 13.06
CA PHE A 111 -8.98 -6.93 13.28
C PHE A 111 -9.01 -7.33 14.76
#